data_AF-A0A941ZP71-F1
#
_entry.id   AF-A0A941ZP71-F1
#
_cell.length_a   1.000
_cell.length_b   1.000
_cell.length_c   1.000
_cell.angle_alpha   90.00
_cell.angle_beta   90.00
_cell.angle_gamma   90.00
#
_symmetry.space_group_name_H-M   'P 1'
#
loop_
_entity.id
_entity.type
_entity.pdbx_description
1 polymer ?
#
loop_
_entity_poly.entity_id
_entity_poly.type
_entity_poly.pdbx_seq_one_letter_code
_entity_poly.pdbx_strand_id
1 'polypeptide(L)'
;MRRRLFAAACAFFFSCAAGAGIATAATGADPAHDKHVDSIARLLAGLTPSHPDHAGLAATEAWKSHSRALQNSWAGARDGQLAAMQKWRATELPQRCPVGNTLFYPFSGPDFLNAWTLFPDCETFVLFGLEPVGELPDPAVLTPQAFAKLLSNVRDSMINLFTRNYFVTSRMQLQLRTERLRGVVPVLTMSMVLAGAEVVAIGPAP
;
A
#
# COMPACT_ATOMS: atom_id res chain seq x y z
N MET A 1 -9.20 -3.52 20.64
CA MET A 1 -8.62 -3.38 19.29
C MET A 1 -9.06 -2.01 18.75
N ARG A 2 -8.17 -1.00 18.76
CA ARG A 2 -8.50 0.33 18.21
C ARG A 2 -8.24 0.30 16.70
N ARG A 3 -9.29 0.44 15.89
CA ARG A 3 -9.17 0.71 14.45
C ARG A 3 -8.56 2.10 14.29
N ARG A 4 -7.49 2.24 13.51
CA ARG A 4 -6.86 3.53 13.20
C ARG A 4 -7.08 3.82 11.72
N LEU A 5 -7.68 4.98 11.44
CA LEU A 5 -7.89 5.51 10.10
C LEU A 5 -6.59 6.19 9.63
N PHE A 6 -6.20 6.01 8.37
CA PHE A 6 -5.05 6.68 7.76
C PHE A 6 -5.46 7.34 6.43
N ALA A 7 -4.98 8.56 6.20
CA ALA A 7 -5.09 9.28 4.94
C ALA A 7 -3.71 9.34 4.25
N ALA A 8 -3.66 9.00 2.96
CA ALA A 8 -2.45 9.12 2.14
C ALA A 8 -2.50 10.41 1.30
N ALA A 9 -1.35 11.06 1.15
CA ALA A 9 -1.22 12.42 0.62
C ALA A 9 0.01 12.52 -0.32
N CYS A 10 -0.19 12.96 -1.57
CA CYS A 10 0.88 13.27 -2.54
C CYS A 10 0.94 14.77 -2.81
N ALA A 11 2.10 15.41 -2.63
CA ALA A 11 2.31 16.84 -2.93
C ALA A 11 3.20 17.03 -4.17
N PHE A 12 2.80 17.93 -5.07
CA PHE A 12 3.59 18.37 -6.23
C PHE A 12 4.32 19.68 -5.89
N PHE A 13 5.63 19.73 -6.11
CA PHE A 13 6.39 20.98 -6.07
C PHE A 13 6.73 21.45 -7.47
N PHE A 14 6.08 22.53 -7.91
CA PHE A 14 6.56 23.38 -9.00
C PHE A 14 7.47 24.45 -8.38
N SER A 15 8.68 24.59 -8.91
CA SER A 15 9.65 25.60 -8.48
C SER A 15 9.27 26.98 -9.04
N CYS A 16 9.10 28.00 -8.19
CA CYS A 16 9.88 29.26 -8.21
C CYS A 16 9.32 30.32 -7.22
N ALA A 17 10.27 31.06 -6.60
CA ALA A 17 10.18 32.34 -5.91
C ALA A 17 9.65 32.38 -4.45
N ALA A 18 10.52 32.93 -3.59
CA ALA A 18 10.35 33.11 -2.17
C ALA A 18 9.23 34.11 -1.81
N GLY A 19 8.31 33.66 -0.96
CA GLY A 19 7.43 34.50 -0.16
C GLY A 19 7.22 33.80 1.18
N ALA A 20 7.69 34.41 2.27
CA ALA A 20 7.45 33.93 3.63
C ALA A 20 5.97 34.09 3.98
N GLY A 21 5.15 33.13 3.56
CA GLY A 21 3.79 32.94 4.04
C GLY A 21 3.80 31.91 5.16
N ILE A 22 3.40 32.31 6.37
CA ILE A 22 3.07 31.36 7.43
C ILE A 22 1.88 30.56 6.92
N ALA A 23 2.13 29.32 6.49
CA ALA A 23 1.08 28.39 6.10
C ALA A 23 0.26 28.07 7.36
N THR A 24 -0.91 28.70 7.46
CA THR A 24 -1.96 28.27 8.37
C THR A 24 -2.32 26.83 8.02
N ALA A 25 -2.07 25.91 8.95
CA ALA A 25 -2.49 24.53 8.84
C ALA A 25 -4.00 24.50 8.61
N ALA A 26 -4.42 24.11 7.40
CA ALA A 26 -5.80 23.82 7.11
C ALA A 26 -6.23 22.68 8.04
N THR A 27 -7.21 22.92 8.91
CA THR A 27 -7.93 21.86 9.61
C THR A 27 -8.75 21.10 8.56
N GLY A 28 -8.12 20.14 7.89
CA GLY A 28 -8.78 19.23 6.98
C GLY A 28 -9.73 18.33 7.77
N ALA A 29 -11.01 18.31 7.39
CA ALA A 29 -11.92 17.28 7.84
C ALA A 29 -11.36 15.91 7.43
N ASP A 30 -11.49 14.89 8.29
CA ASP A 30 -11.13 13.52 7.92
C ASP A 30 -11.82 13.15 6.60
N PRO A 31 -11.09 12.63 5.61
CA PRO A 31 -11.70 12.23 4.35
C PRO A 31 -12.79 11.20 4.63
N ALA A 32 -13.94 11.35 3.95
CA ALA A 32 -15.03 10.40 4.07
C ALA A 32 -14.52 8.99 3.74
N HIS A 33 -14.81 8.04 4.61
CA HIS A 33 -14.36 6.66 4.45
C HIS A 33 -15.01 6.02 3.22
N ASP A 34 -14.20 5.82 2.18
CA ASP A 34 -14.57 5.07 0.99
C ASP A 34 -14.35 3.56 1.26
N LYS A 35 -15.45 2.83 1.50
CA LYS A 35 -15.37 1.39 1.79
C LYS A 35 -14.98 0.57 0.57
N HIS A 36 -15.11 1.11 -0.64
CA HIS A 36 -14.73 0.41 -1.87
C HIS A 36 -13.22 0.33 -1.98
N VAL A 37 -12.46 1.37 -1.61
CA VAL A 37 -10.99 1.34 -1.72
C VAL A 37 -10.35 0.30 -0.81
N ASP A 38 -10.78 0.20 0.46
CA ASP A 38 -10.33 -0.87 1.37
C ASP A 38 -10.69 -2.25 0.82
N SER A 39 -11.91 -2.38 0.30
CA SER A 39 -12.38 -3.65 -0.22
C SER A 39 -11.65 -4.11 -1.47
N ILE A 40 -11.28 -3.18 -2.37
CA ILE A 40 -10.45 -3.47 -3.55
C ILE A 40 -9.04 -3.84 -3.10
N ALA A 41 -8.44 -3.07 -2.19
CA ALA A 41 -7.10 -3.35 -1.66
C ALA A 41 -7.02 -4.76 -1.05
N ARG A 42 -8.02 -5.14 -0.23
CA ARG A 42 -8.16 -6.49 0.33
C ARG A 42 -8.29 -7.55 -0.76
N LEU A 43 -9.16 -7.32 -1.75
CA LEU A 43 -9.38 -8.26 -2.85
C LEU A 43 -8.08 -8.54 -3.61
N LEU A 44 -7.30 -7.49 -3.94
CA LEU A 44 -6.00 -7.59 -4.62
C LEU A 44 -4.92 -8.22 -3.71
N ALA A 45 -4.97 -7.96 -2.41
CA ALA A 45 -4.12 -8.59 -1.42
C ALA A 45 -4.52 -10.04 -1.08
N GLY A 46 -5.49 -10.63 -1.79
CA GLY A 46 -5.96 -11.99 -1.53
C GLY A 46 -6.64 -12.16 -0.16
N LEU A 47 -7.11 -11.07 0.44
CA LEU A 47 -7.88 -11.02 1.69
C LEU A 47 -9.38 -10.88 1.36
N THR A 48 -10.25 -11.40 2.22
CA THR A 48 -11.69 -11.26 2.04
C THR A 48 -12.08 -9.78 1.91
N PRO A 49 -12.80 -9.39 0.84
CA PRO A 49 -13.24 -8.02 0.64
C PRO A 49 -14.16 -7.55 1.77
N SER A 50 -14.12 -6.26 2.09
CA SER A 50 -14.93 -5.63 3.14
C SER A 50 -16.27 -5.08 2.64
N HIS A 51 -16.48 -5.01 1.31
CA HIS A 51 -17.72 -4.50 0.70
C HIS A 51 -18.51 -5.61 -0.03
N PRO A 52 -19.85 -5.69 0.14
CA PRO A 52 -20.69 -6.72 -0.50
C PRO A 52 -20.56 -6.80 -2.03
N ASP A 53 -20.39 -5.66 -2.70
CA ASP A 53 -20.27 -5.60 -4.17
C ASP A 53 -19.10 -6.46 -4.70
N HIS A 54 -18.06 -6.66 -3.89
CA HIS A 54 -16.90 -7.46 -4.25
C HIS A 54 -16.99 -8.92 -3.79
N ALA A 55 -18.05 -9.31 -3.07
CA ALA A 55 -18.23 -10.67 -2.57
C ALA A 55 -18.34 -11.69 -3.73
N GLY A 56 -19.01 -11.31 -4.83
CA GLY A 56 -19.11 -12.14 -6.03
C GLY A 56 -17.74 -12.43 -6.67
N LEU A 57 -16.84 -11.45 -6.67
CA LEU A 57 -15.47 -11.62 -7.18
C LEU A 57 -14.68 -12.59 -6.31
N ALA A 58 -14.81 -12.50 -4.98
CA ALA A 58 -14.18 -13.40 -4.02
C ALA A 58 -14.77 -14.83 -4.05
N ALA A 59 -15.96 -15.02 -4.58
CA ALA A 59 -16.55 -16.35 -4.77
C ALA A 59 -15.96 -17.12 -5.97
N THR A 60 -15.28 -16.43 -6.90
CA THR A 60 -14.70 -17.05 -8.10
C THR A 60 -13.52 -17.97 -7.77
N GLU A 61 -13.37 -19.06 -8.54
CA GLU A 61 -12.20 -19.94 -8.39
C GLU A 61 -10.87 -19.23 -8.74
N ALA A 62 -10.91 -18.28 -9.69
CA ALA A 62 -9.76 -17.45 -10.02
C ALA A 62 -9.25 -16.67 -8.80
N TRP A 63 -10.17 -16.05 -8.04
CA TRP A 63 -9.80 -15.33 -6.82
C TRP A 63 -9.38 -16.26 -5.69
N LYS A 64 -10.08 -17.37 -5.46
CA LYS A 64 -9.69 -18.32 -4.41
C LYS A 64 -8.28 -18.89 -4.65
N SER A 65 -7.96 -19.22 -5.91
CA SER A 65 -6.62 -19.66 -6.30
C SER A 65 -5.58 -18.56 -6.07
N HIS A 66 -5.88 -17.32 -6.48
CA HIS A 66 -5.03 -16.16 -6.23
C HIS A 66 -4.79 -15.93 -4.74
N SER A 67 -5.84 -15.91 -3.93
CA SER A 67 -5.79 -15.71 -2.48
C SER A 67 -4.87 -16.74 -1.82
N ARG A 68 -5.07 -18.05 -2.10
CA ARG A 68 -4.17 -19.10 -1.58
C ARG A 68 -2.71 -18.85 -1.97
N ALA A 69 -2.44 -18.59 -3.25
CA ALA A 69 -1.07 -18.41 -3.73
C ALA A 69 -0.40 -17.19 -3.08
N LEU A 70 -1.09 -16.04 -3.07
CA LEU A 70 -0.54 -14.79 -2.53
C LEU A 70 -0.38 -14.86 -1.01
N GLN A 71 -1.35 -15.44 -0.29
CA GLN A 71 -1.28 -15.58 1.17
C GLN A 71 -0.17 -16.55 1.60
N ASN A 72 0.10 -17.61 0.83
CA ASN A 72 1.24 -18.48 1.07
C ASN A 72 2.57 -17.72 0.91
N SER A 73 2.72 -16.90 -0.13
CA SER A 73 3.92 -16.06 -0.31
C SER A 73 4.05 -15.01 0.79
N TRP A 74 2.94 -14.38 1.19
CA TRP A 74 2.89 -13.42 2.29
C TRP A 74 3.30 -14.04 3.62
N ALA A 75 2.81 -15.24 3.94
CA ALA A 75 3.18 -15.96 5.16
C ALA A 75 4.70 -16.17 5.24
N GLY A 76 5.35 -16.54 4.14
CA GLY A 76 6.81 -16.67 4.09
C GLY A 76 7.54 -15.34 4.37
N ALA A 77 7.07 -14.23 3.81
CA ALA A 77 7.64 -12.91 4.07
C ALA A 77 7.41 -12.45 5.52
N ARG A 78 6.18 -12.64 6.02
CA ARG A 78 5.75 -12.27 7.38
C ARG A 78 6.52 -13.04 8.44
N ASP A 79 6.56 -14.36 8.33
CA ASP A 79 7.11 -15.26 9.36
C ASP A 79 8.64 -15.37 9.26
N GLY A 80 9.22 -14.97 8.12
CA GLY A 80 10.66 -14.87 7.92
C GLY A 80 11.18 -13.45 8.11
N GLN A 81 11.20 -12.69 7.02
CA GLN A 81 11.92 -11.40 6.93
C GLN A 81 11.33 -10.35 7.86
N LEU A 82 10.00 -10.18 7.86
CA LEU A 82 9.36 -9.17 8.71
C LEU A 82 9.43 -9.53 10.20
N ALA A 83 9.27 -10.81 10.56
CA ALA A 83 9.47 -11.26 11.94
C ALA A 83 10.90 -11.00 12.43
N ALA A 84 11.91 -11.26 11.59
CA ALA A 84 13.31 -10.95 11.90
C ALA A 84 13.53 -9.44 12.10
N MET A 85 12.97 -8.60 11.21
CA MET A 85 13.02 -7.14 11.36
C MET A 85 12.35 -6.65 12.64
N GLN A 86 11.19 -7.20 12.99
CA GLN A 86 10.48 -6.83 14.22
C GLN A 86 11.27 -7.20 15.47
N LYS A 87 11.93 -8.38 15.48
CA LYS A 87 12.79 -8.83 16.56
C LYS A 87 14.02 -7.93 16.69
N TRP A 88 14.70 -7.62 15.59
CA TRP A 88 15.84 -6.72 15.55
C TRP A 88 15.46 -5.31 16.02
N ARG A 89 14.37 -4.75 15.50
CA ARG A 89 13.83 -3.44 15.89
C ARG A 89 13.59 -3.37 17.40
N ALA A 90 13.11 -4.46 18.01
CA ALA A 90 12.81 -4.47 19.44
C ALA A 90 14.04 -4.27 20.34
N THR A 91 15.25 -4.55 19.84
CA THR A 91 16.50 -4.36 20.58
C THR A 91 17.28 -3.14 20.11
N GLU A 92 17.32 -2.89 18.80
CA GLU A 92 18.19 -1.85 18.22
C GLU A 92 17.50 -0.50 17.99
N LEU A 93 16.16 -0.46 17.93
CA LEU A 93 15.38 0.75 17.68
C LEU A 93 14.43 1.04 18.86
N PRO A 94 14.95 1.58 19.97
CA PRO A 94 14.13 1.90 21.15
C PRO A 94 13.10 3.00 20.85
N GLN A 95 13.43 3.94 19.96
CA GLN A 95 12.49 4.94 19.44
C GLN A 95 11.88 4.43 18.15
N ARG A 96 10.58 4.09 18.20
CA ARG A 96 9.82 3.53 17.08
C ARG A 96 9.15 4.59 16.21
N CYS A 97 9.40 5.86 16.50
CA CYS A 97 9.14 6.99 15.62
C CYS A 97 10.04 8.18 16.02
N PRO A 98 10.49 9.02 15.07
CA PRO A 98 11.16 10.28 15.37
C PRO A 98 10.24 11.27 16.13
N VAL A 99 10.85 12.28 16.75
CA VAL A 99 10.14 13.41 17.36
C VAL A 99 9.28 14.10 16.29
N GLY A 100 7.98 14.28 16.58
CA GLY A 100 7.02 14.84 15.63
C GLY A 100 6.16 13.81 14.87
N ASN A 101 6.22 12.53 15.25
CA ASN A 101 5.36 11.43 14.76
C ASN A 101 5.35 11.23 13.23
N THR A 102 6.35 11.76 12.53
CA THR A 102 6.46 11.72 11.06
C THR A 102 7.72 10.98 10.65
N LEU A 103 7.56 9.92 9.85
CA LEU A 103 8.66 9.25 9.18
C LEU A 103 8.87 9.86 7.79
N PHE A 104 10.02 10.47 7.56
CA PHE A 104 10.46 10.86 6.22
C PHE A 104 11.37 9.79 5.60
N TYR A 105 10.96 9.22 4.47
CA TYR A 105 11.64 8.10 3.81
C TYR A 105 11.90 8.41 2.31
N PRO A 106 12.96 9.16 1.98
CA PRO A 106 13.13 9.82 0.66
C PRO A 106 13.53 8.92 -0.52
N PHE A 107 13.73 7.61 -0.28
CA PHE A 107 14.08 6.63 -1.31
C PHE A 107 13.26 5.35 -1.16
N SER A 108 12.02 5.51 -0.71
CA SER A 108 11.15 4.37 -0.40
C SER A 108 10.55 3.73 -1.65
N GLY A 109 10.25 4.52 -2.68
CA GLY A 109 9.25 4.11 -3.66
C GLY A 109 7.96 3.66 -2.93
N PRO A 110 7.35 2.52 -3.31
CA PRO A 110 6.18 1.95 -2.63
C PRO A 110 6.51 1.08 -1.40
N ASP A 111 7.66 1.24 -0.74
CA ASP A 111 8.09 0.40 0.39
C ASP A 111 7.42 0.75 1.73
N PHE A 112 6.10 0.63 1.78
CA PHE A 112 5.35 0.83 3.01
C PHE A 112 5.60 -0.29 4.04
N LEU A 113 5.74 -1.55 3.61
CA LEU A 113 5.87 -2.68 4.54
C LEU A 113 7.08 -2.55 5.45
N ASN A 114 8.26 -2.20 4.90
CA ASN A 114 9.45 -2.04 5.73
C ASN A 114 9.34 -0.80 6.61
N ALA A 115 8.85 0.32 6.07
CA ALA A 115 8.64 1.56 6.82
C ALA A 115 7.75 1.32 8.05
N TRP A 116 6.59 0.69 7.83
CA TRP A 116 5.64 0.33 8.88
C TRP A 116 6.22 -0.70 9.86
N THR A 117 6.98 -1.67 9.36
CA THR A 117 7.59 -2.69 10.20
C THR A 117 8.67 -2.11 11.10
N LEU A 118 9.45 -1.12 10.66
CA LEU A 118 10.52 -0.52 11.47
C LEU A 118 10.01 0.59 12.39
N PHE A 119 9.04 1.39 11.92
CA PHE A 119 8.55 2.58 12.62
C PHE A 119 7.02 2.56 12.81
N PRO A 120 6.46 1.53 13.48
CA PRO A 120 5.00 1.33 13.57
C PRO A 120 4.28 2.40 14.39
N ASP A 121 5.01 3.20 15.17
CA ASP A 121 4.44 4.18 16.09
C ASP A 121 4.32 5.57 15.44
N CYS A 122 4.78 5.74 14.18
CA CYS A 122 4.56 6.96 13.43
C CYS A 122 3.11 7.12 12.98
N GLU A 123 2.65 8.37 12.95
CA GLU A 123 1.30 8.75 12.51
C GLU A 123 1.32 9.14 11.03
N THR A 124 2.41 9.76 10.57
CA THR A 124 2.58 10.21 9.19
C THR A 124 3.78 9.53 8.54
N PHE A 125 3.59 9.01 7.33
CA PHE A 125 4.64 8.39 6.52
C PHE A 125 4.77 9.18 5.22
N VAL A 126 5.91 9.86 5.04
CA VAL A 126 6.25 10.59 3.81
C VAL A 126 7.21 9.72 3.00
N LEU A 127 6.64 9.04 2.01
CA LEU A 127 7.33 8.15 1.09
C LEU A 127 7.66 8.92 -0.21
N PHE A 128 8.90 8.86 -0.67
CA PHE A 128 9.33 9.56 -1.89
C PHE A 128 9.83 8.55 -2.95
N GLY A 129 9.40 8.77 -4.19
CA GLY A 129 9.69 7.87 -5.31
C GLY A 129 9.50 8.58 -6.65
N LEU A 130 10.06 7.99 -7.71
CA LEU A 130 9.93 8.48 -9.10
C LEU A 130 8.89 7.69 -9.89
N GLU A 131 8.26 6.71 -9.25
CA GLU A 131 7.21 5.89 -9.83
C GLU A 131 5.94 6.72 -10.06
N PRO A 132 5.15 6.40 -11.10
CA PRO A 132 3.85 7.02 -11.27
C PRO A 132 2.94 6.67 -10.08
N VAL A 133 2.10 7.62 -9.66
CA VAL A 133 1.12 7.42 -8.58
C VAL A 133 0.16 6.28 -8.92
N GLY A 134 -0.45 6.37 -10.11
CA GLY A 134 -1.44 5.42 -10.59
C GLY A 134 -2.74 5.46 -9.80
N GLU A 135 -3.55 4.42 -9.95
CA GLU A 135 -4.90 4.32 -9.37
C GLU A 135 -5.23 2.87 -9.03
N LEU A 136 -6.18 2.66 -8.12
CA LEU A 136 -6.73 1.34 -7.89
C LEU A 136 -7.53 0.89 -9.13
N PRO A 137 -7.33 -0.34 -9.64
CA PRO A 137 -8.20 -0.87 -10.67
C PRO A 137 -9.60 -1.06 -10.11
N ASP A 138 -10.62 -0.83 -10.92
CA ASP A 138 -11.98 -1.25 -10.62
C ASP A 138 -12.18 -2.69 -11.12
N PRO A 139 -12.24 -3.70 -10.22
CA PRO A 139 -12.40 -5.08 -10.64
C PRO A 139 -13.84 -5.41 -11.06
N ALA A 140 -14.83 -4.61 -10.69
CA ALA A 140 -16.25 -4.88 -10.97
C ALA A 140 -16.60 -4.71 -12.45
N VAL A 141 -15.87 -3.86 -13.17
CA VAL A 141 -16.05 -3.63 -14.61
C VAL A 141 -15.26 -4.60 -15.50
N LEU A 142 -14.46 -5.50 -14.90
CA LEU A 142 -13.61 -6.42 -15.65
C LEU A 142 -14.35 -7.68 -16.07
N THR A 143 -14.06 -8.17 -17.28
CA THR A 143 -14.45 -9.53 -17.66
C THR A 143 -13.73 -10.56 -16.78
N PRO A 144 -14.28 -11.79 -16.62
CA PRO A 144 -13.64 -12.83 -15.82
C PRO A 144 -12.18 -13.11 -16.21
N GLN A 145 -11.89 -13.11 -17.52
CA GLN A 145 -10.53 -13.28 -18.03
C GLN A 145 -9.63 -12.09 -17.69
N ALA A 146 -10.16 -10.87 -17.81
CA ALA A 146 -9.41 -9.66 -17.48
C ALA A 146 -9.08 -9.57 -15.98
N PHE A 147 -10.03 -9.96 -15.14
CA PHE A 147 -9.85 -10.07 -13.69
C PHE A 147 -8.80 -11.12 -13.34
N ALA A 148 -8.86 -12.34 -13.91
CA ALA A 148 -7.84 -13.36 -13.69
C ALA A 148 -6.43 -12.88 -14.09
N LYS A 149 -6.32 -12.13 -15.19
CA LYS A 149 -5.04 -11.53 -15.63
C LYS A 149 -4.55 -10.45 -14.66
N LEU A 150 -5.44 -9.59 -14.16
CA LEU A 150 -5.10 -8.61 -13.11
C LEU A 150 -4.52 -9.32 -11.89
N LEU A 151 -5.18 -10.36 -11.38
CA LEU A 151 -4.70 -11.14 -10.23
C LEU A 151 -3.34 -11.78 -10.48
N SER A 152 -3.05 -12.19 -11.73
CA SER A 152 -1.71 -12.68 -12.10
C SER A 152 -0.66 -11.58 -12.04
N ASN A 153 -0.93 -10.42 -12.64
CA ASN A 153 -0.02 -9.29 -12.62
C ASN A 153 0.27 -8.82 -11.19
N VAL A 154 -0.74 -8.87 -10.30
CA VAL A 154 -0.58 -8.58 -8.87
C VAL A 154 0.41 -9.56 -8.23
N ARG A 155 0.24 -10.87 -8.43
CA ARG A 155 1.17 -11.88 -7.88
C ARG A 155 2.59 -11.64 -8.37
N ASP A 156 2.76 -11.39 -9.67
CA ASP A 156 4.07 -11.13 -10.27
C ASP A 156 4.73 -9.87 -9.69
N SER A 157 3.93 -8.83 -9.40
CA SER A 157 4.41 -7.58 -8.83
C SER A 157 4.81 -7.71 -7.37
N MET A 158 4.01 -8.42 -6.57
CA MET A 158 4.23 -8.58 -5.13
C MET A 158 5.30 -9.64 -4.81
N ILE A 159 5.56 -10.62 -5.69
CA ILE A 159 6.49 -11.72 -5.38
C ILE A 159 7.93 -11.25 -5.15
N ASN A 160 8.36 -10.16 -5.81
CA ASN A 160 9.69 -9.59 -5.58
C ASN A 160 9.77 -8.98 -4.18
N LEU A 161 8.75 -8.23 -3.75
CA LEU A 161 8.66 -7.69 -2.39
C LEU A 161 8.66 -8.81 -1.36
N PHE A 162 7.83 -9.84 -1.53
CA PHE A 162 7.72 -10.92 -0.55
C PHE A 162 8.96 -11.81 -0.47
N THR A 163 9.58 -12.10 -1.61
CA THR A 163 10.75 -13.00 -1.64
C THR A 163 12.04 -12.29 -1.30
N ARG A 164 12.22 -11.04 -1.75
CA ARG A 164 13.50 -10.31 -1.64
C ARG A 164 13.48 -9.18 -0.61
N ASN A 165 12.30 -8.75 -0.16
CA ASN A 165 12.10 -7.61 0.74
C ASN A 165 12.64 -6.26 0.23
N TYR A 166 12.92 -6.18 -1.06
CA TYR A 166 13.20 -4.93 -1.76
C TYR A 166 12.66 -5.03 -3.18
N PHE A 167 12.36 -3.88 -3.77
CA PHE A 167 11.97 -3.83 -5.16
C PHE A 167 13.19 -3.74 -6.07
N VAL A 168 13.12 -4.40 -7.23
CA VAL A 168 14.13 -4.27 -8.29
C VAL A 168 13.60 -3.24 -9.29
N THR A 169 14.29 -2.10 -9.43
CA THR A 169 13.83 -0.94 -10.22
C THR A 169 13.43 -1.30 -11.66
N SER A 170 14.21 -2.14 -12.33
CA SER A 170 13.90 -2.60 -13.70
C SER A 170 12.62 -3.44 -13.78
N ARG A 171 12.30 -4.21 -12.73
CA ARG A 171 11.06 -5.00 -12.65
C ARG A 171 9.87 -4.11 -12.30
N MET A 172 10.04 -3.14 -11.39
CA MET A 172 8.98 -2.17 -11.06
C MET A 172 8.54 -1.36 -12.28
N GLN A 173 9.48 -0.90 -13.10
CA GLN A 173 9.14 -0.15 -14.32
C GLN A 173 8.23 -0.93 -15.26
N LEU A 174 8.39 -2.26 -15.33
CA LEU A 174 7.54 -3.15 -16.13
C LEU A 174 6.20 -3.44 -15.44
N GLN A 175 6.22 -3.62 -14.12
CA GLN A 175 5.08 -4.08 -13.32
C GLN A 175 4.08 -2.97 -12.98
N LEU A 176 4.55 -1.75 -12.75
CA LEU A 176 3.73 -0.58 -12.41
C LEU A 176 3.23 0.20 -13.65
N ARG A 177 3.60 -0.26 -14.85
CA ARG A 177 3.16 0.33 -16.12
C ARG A 177 2.24 -0.60 -16.92
N THR A 178 1.77 -1.70 -16.32
CA THR A 178 0.80 -2.55 -17.00
C THR A 178 -0.52 -1.81 -17.18
N GLU A 179 -1.31 -2.18 -18.19
CA GLU A 179 -2.57 -1.50 -18.46
C GLU A 179 -3.53 -1.46 -17.27
N ARG A 180 -3.46 -2.45 -16.37
CA ARG A 180 -4.44 -2.69 -15.30
C ARG A 180 -3.88 -2.63 -13.88
N LEU A 181 -2.57 -2.65 -13.72
CA LEU A 181 -1.89 -2.40 -12.45
C LEU A 181 -0.93 -1.23 -12.68
N ARG A 182 -1.46 -0.03 -12.44
CA ARG A 182 -0.78 1.23 -12.74
C ARG A 182 -0.31 1.88 -11.45
N GLY A 183 0.96 2.26 -11.43
CA GLY A 183 1.59 3.04 -10.37
C GLY A 183 1.65 2.35 -9.01
N VAL A 184 2.03 3.15 -8.01
CA VAL A 184 2.34 2.68 -6.65
C VAL A 184 1.12 2.48 -5.77
N VAL A 185 -0.01 3.12 -6.08
CA VAL A 185 -1.24 3.08 -5.26
C VAL A 185 -1.70 1.64 -4.94
N PRO A 186 -1.81 0.71 -5.92
CA PRO A 186 -2.15 -0.68 -5.62
C PRO A 186 -1.16 -1.37 -4.68
N VAL A 187 0.15 -1.13 -4.85
CA VAL A 187 1.19 -1.76 -4.03
C VAL A 187 1.15 -1.25 -2.60
N LEU A 188 1.00 0.06 -2.42
CA LEU A 188 0.89 0.70 -1.10
C LEU A 188 -0.34 0.21 -0.34
N THR A 189 -1.50 0.23 -0.98
CA THR A 189 -2.77 -0.17 -0.35
C THR A 189 -2.79 -1.66 -0.02
N MET A 190 -2.28 -2.54 -0.90
CA MET A 190 -2.09 -3.95 -0.59
C MET A 190 -1.16 -4.15 0.61
N SER A 191 -0.04 -3.43 0.66
CA SER A 191 0.91 -3.48 1.78
C SER A 191 0.26 -3.07 3.10
N MET A 192 -0.57 -2.02 3.09
CA MET A 192 -1.32 -1.55 4.26
C MET A 192 -2.28 -2.61 4.79
N VAL A 193 -3.13 -3.19 3.92
CA VAL A 193 -4.11 -4.20 4.37
C VAL A 193 -3.45 -5.51 4.81
N LEU A 194 -2.33 -5.91 4.19
CA LEU A 194 -1.53 -7.06 4.63
C LEU A 194 -0.89 -6.82 6.01
N ALA A 195 -0.48 -5.59 6.30
CA ALA A 195 0.00 -5.16 7.61
C ALA A 195 -1.13 -5.00 8.66
N GLY A 196 -2.39 -5.22 8.27
CA GLY A 196 -3.56 -5.14 9.15
C GLY A 196 -4.16 -3.74 9.28
N ALA A 197 -3.77 -2.79 8.43
CA ALA A 197 -4.40 -1.48 8.35
C ALA A 197 -5.68 -1.50 7.50
N GLU A 198 -6.47 -0.44 7.60
CA GLU A 198 -7.69 -0.20 6.83
C GLU A 198 -7.44 1.03 5.94
N VAL A 199 -7.73 0.92 4.64
CA VAL A 199 -7.53 2.03 3.69
C VAL A 199 -8.78 2.88 3.65
N VAL A 200 -8.71 4.10 4.17
CA VAL A 200 -9.91 4.93 4.37
C VAL A 200 -10.25 5.75 3.13
N ALA A 201 -9.22 6.33 2.51
CA ALA A 201 -9.35 7.18 1.35
C ALA A 201 -8.00 7.29 0.63
N ILE A 202 -8.06 7.65 -0.65
CA ILE A 202 -6.89 7.92 -1.48
C ILE A 202 -7.15 9.27 -2.15
N GLY A 203 -6.23 10.21 -1.98
CA GLY A 203 -6.38 11.55 -2.55
C GLY A 203 -5.05 12.30 -2.63
N PRO A 204 -5.05 13.46 -3.31
CA PRO A 204 -3.92 14.38 -3.24
C PRO A 204 -3.69 14.85 -1.79
N ALA A 205 -2.45 15.23 -1.48
CA ALA A 205 -2.17 15.88 -0.21
C ALA A 205 -2.97 17.21 -0.10
N PRO A 206 -3.48 17.56 1.09
CA PRO A 206 -4.02 18.88 1.34
C PRO A 206 -2.94 19.99 1.24
#